data_AF-A0A345E384-F1
#
_entry.id   AF-A0A345E384-F1
#
_cell.length_a   1.000
_cell.length_b   1.000
_cell.length_c   1.000
_cell.angle_alpha   90.00
_cell.angle_beta   90.00
_cell.angle_gamma   90.00
#
_symmetry.space_group_name_H-M   'P 1'
#
loop_
_entity.id
_entity.type
_entity.pdbx_description
1 polymer ?
#
loop_
_entity_poly.entity_id
_entity_poly.type
_entity_poly.pdbx_seq_one_letter_code
_entity_poly.pdbx_strand_id
1 'polypeptide(L)'
;MALSKPLIVVLSVLLVAGGGVAATGVAQTDADTSTTASVSALEMDATLGNETVTVTVADDGTPVENASITVEGDEEVTVTTDANGTAAVDRSNLTEDGESLDELEVEYETEHAEGSLEFVVQNGSLTLVEEKYEYDVEEDEDDERDDERDDERDDERDDD
;
A
#
# COMPACT_ATOMS: atom_id res chain seq x y z
N MET A 1 -7.55 -14.77 -27.36
CA MET A 1 -6.99 -13.69 -26.52
C MET A 1 -8.11 -13.18 -25.65
N ALA A 2 -8.27 -13.79 -24.47
CA ALA A 2 -9.02 -13.18 -23.40
C ALA A 2 -8.06 -12.19 -22.73
N LEU A 3 -8.48 -10.94 -22.55
CA LEU A 3 -7.73 -10.03 -21.70
C LEU A 3 -7.98 -10.49 -20.26
N SER A 4 -6.99 -11.14 -19.65
CA SER A 4 -6.88 -11.27 -18.21
C SER A 4 -6.89 -9.85 -17.64
N LYS A 5 -7.81 -9.59 -16.72
CA LYS A 5 -7.85 -8.30 -16.01
C LYS A 5 -6.96 -8.44 -14.78
N PRO A 6 -6.11 -7.45 -14.47
CA PRO A 6 -5.38 -7.47 -13.21
C PRO A 6 -6.38 -7.51 -12.05
N LEU A 7 -6.04 -8.29 -11.02
CA LEU A 7 -6.79 -8.39 -9.78
C LEU A 7 -6.27 -7.28 -8.83
N ILE A 8 -7.10 -6.30 -8.55
CA ILE A 8 -6.79 -5.19 -7.65
C ILE A 8 -7.13 -5.60 -6.21
N VAL A 9 -6.16 -5.56 -5.30
CA VAL A 9 -6.38 -5.78 -3.86
C VAL A 9 -6.34 -4.42 -3.15
N VAL A 10 -7.43 -4.06 -2.46
CA VAL A 10 -7.55 -2.81 -1.68
C VAL A 10 -7.53 -3.10 -0.19
N LEU A 11 -6.57 -2.53 0.54
CA LEU A 11 -6.51 -2.55 2.01
C LEU A 11 -6.90 -1.16 2.54
N SER A 12 -7.97 -1.08 3.34
CA SER A 12 -8.40 0.15 4.01
C SER A 12 -8.43 -0.06 5.52
N VAL A 13 -7.67 0.71 6.28
CA VAL A 13 -7.58 0.61 7.74
C VAL A 13 -8.30 1.79 8.38
N LEU A 14 -9.48 1.54 8.97
CA LEU A 14 -10.21 2.55 9.73
C LEU A 14 -9.70 2.59 11.18
N LEU A 15 -8.80 3.52 11.50
CA LEU A 15 -8.28 3.69 12.86
C LEU A 15 -9.33 4.34 13.78
N VAL A 16 -9.94 3.53 14.64
CA VAL A 16 -10.72 4.04 15.78
C VAL A 16 -9.73 4.59 16.81
N ALA A 17 -9.66 5.91 16.95
CA ALA A 17 -8.88 6.59 17.98
C ALA A 17 -9.37 6.22 19.40
N GLY A 18 -8.90 5.09 19.92
CA GLY A 18 -9.12 4.60 21.27
C GLY A 18 -7.88 4.79 22.12
N GLY A 19 -7.87 5.81 22.99
CA GLY A 19 -6.80 5.98 23.97
C GLY A 19 -6.83 4.89 25.05
N GLY A 20 -5.66 4.28 25.34
CA GLY A 20 -5.45 3.60 26.63
C GLY A 20 -4.49 2.38 26.66
N VAL A 21 -3.27 2.62 27.15
CA VAL A 21 -2.41 1.82 28.06
C VAL A 21 -1.90 0.38 27.71
N ALA A 22 -0.57 0.26 27.80
CA ALA A 22 0.36 -0.86 28.07
C ALA A 22 -0.12 -2.34 28.22
N ALA A 23 0.58 -3.28 27.56
CA ALA A 23 1.48 -4.31 28.18
C ALA A 23 1.77 -5.52 27.26
N THR A 24 3.05 -5.91 27.23
CA THR A 24 3.73 -7.17 26.84
C THR A 24 2.93 -8.38 26.30
N GLY A 25 3.45 -8.97 25.21
CA GLY A 25 3.24 -10.38 24.88
C GLY A 25 3.90 -10.79 23.55
N VAL A 26 5.07 -11.42 23.60
CA VAL A 26 5.68 -12.08 22.44
C VAL A 26 4.86 -13.33 22.10
N ALA A 27 4.24 -13.36 20.92
CA ALA A 27 3.72 -14.57 20.32
C ALA A 27 4.58 -14.88 19.10
N GLN A 28 5.43 -15.91 19.22
CA GLN A 28 6.02 -16.57 18.06
C GLN A 28 4.94 -17.42 17.40
N THR A 29 4.64 -17.14 16.15
CA THR A 29 3.89 -18.02 15.27
C THR A 29 4.90 -18.68 14.34
N ASP A 30 5.01 -20.01 14.42
CA ASP A 30 5.69 -20.82 13.41
C ASP A 30 4.97 -20.62 12.06
N ALA A 31 5.63 -19.94 11.12
CA ALA A 31 5.15 -19.78 9.75
C ALA A 31 5.69 -20.94 8.92
N ASP A 32 4.89 -22.01 8.82
CA ASP A 32 5.02 -23.02 7.78
C ASP A 32 5.01 -22.37 6.39
N THR A 33 5.90 -22.83 5.51
CA THR A 33 6.07 -22.38 4.12
C THR A 33 4.76 -22.43 3.35
N SER A 34 4.04 -21.32 3.36
CA SER A 34 3.03 -20.98 2.38
C SER A 34 3.71 -20.03 1.39
N THR A 35 3.64 -20.35 0.09
CA THR A 35 3.95 -19.41 -0.98
C THR A 35 3.12 -18.16 -0.73
N THR A 36 3.75 -17.18 -0.11
CA THR A 36 3.11 -15.90 0.19
C THR A 36 3.32 -15.13 -1.09
N ALA A 37 2.26 -14.88 -1.85
CA ALA A 37 2.29 -13.79 -2.81
C ALA A 37 2.80 -12.58 -2.02
N SER A 38 4.00 -12.09 -2.35
CA SER A 38 4.60 -10.97 -1.64
C SER A 38 3.81 -9.74 -2.02
N VAL A 39 2.78 -9.43 -1.24
CA VAL A 39 2.14 -8.12 -1.29
C VAL A 39 3.19 -7.15 -0.75
N SER A 40 3.55 -6.15 -1.55
CA SER A 40 4.41 -5.05 -1.09
C SER A 40 3.85 -4.52 0.23
N ALA A 41 4.72 -4.31 1.21
CA ALA A 41 4.35 -3.78 2.51
C ALA A 41 4.62 -2.28 2.47
N LEU A 42 3.93 -1.59 1.55
CA LEU A 42 4.06 -0.16 1.39
C LEU A 42 3.57 0.52 2.68
N GLU A 43 4.44 1.34 3.25
CA GLU A 43 4.21 2.13 4.44
C GLU A 43 4.41 3.59 4.08
N MET A 44 3.40 4.41 4.36
CA MET A 44 3.46 5.86 4.19
C MET A 44 3.17 6.53 5.54
N ASP A 45 3.84 7.64 5.81
CA ASP A 45 3.55 8.49 6.97
C ASP A 45 3.76 9.96 6.60
N ALA A 46 3.02 10.85 7.27
CA ALA A 46 3.16 12.28 7.09
C ALA A 46 3.18 12.99 8.45
N THR A 47 4.05 13.99 8.55
CA THR A 47 4.17 14.85 9.73
C THR A 47 4.09 16.32 9.35
N LEU A 48 3.34 17.09 10.14
CA LEU A 48 3.23 18.53 9.99
C LEU A 48 4.16 19.24 10.98
N GLY A 49 5.19 19.90 10.44
CA GLY A 49 5.99 20.90 11.17
C GLY A 49 5.35 22.28 11.12
N ASN A 50 6.03 23.30 11.67
CA ASN A 50 5.52 24.67 11.63
C ASN A 50 5.41 25.23 10.20
N GLU A 51 6.38 24.89 9.34
CA GLU A 51 6.53 25.45 7.99
C GLU A 51 6.56 24.37 6.89
N THR A 52 6.65 23.09 7.27
CA THR A 52 6.96 22.01 6.33
C THR A 52 6.11 20.78 6.63
N VAL A 53 5.55 20.17 5.59
CA VAL A 53 5.00 18.82 5.63
C VAL A 53 6.12 17.86 5.22
N THR A 54 6.37 16.83 6.02
CA THR A 54 7.36 15.78 5.71
C THR A 54 6.64 14.47 5.52
N VAL A 55 6.83 13.85 4.36
CA VAL A 55 6.29 12.54 3.99
C VAL A 55 7.42 11.53 3.98
N THR A 56 7.17 10.33 4.48
CA THR A 56 8.07 9.19 4.38
C THR A 56 7.40 8.02 3.68
N VAL A 57 8.13 7.35 2.80
CA VAL A 57 7.68 6.16 2.08
C VAL A 57 8.71 5.05 2.24
N ALA A 58 8.24 3.88 2.66
CA ALA A 58 9.03 2.66 2.75
C ALA A 58 8.25 1.47 2.16
N ASP A 59 8.97 0.48 1.65
CA ASP A 59 8.42 -0.80 1.25
C ASP A 59 9.17 -1.91 2.01
N ASP A 60 8.44 -2.71 2.79
CA ASP A 60 8.99 -3.74 3.67
C ASP A 60 10.12 -3.18 4.57
N GLY A 61 9.89 -1.99 5.14
CA GLY A 61 10.85 -1.25 5.95
C GLY A 61 12.06 -0.66 5.21
N THR A 62 12.15 -0.81 3.88
CA THR A 62 13.20 -0.21 3.05
C THR A 62 12.74 1.13 2.48
N PRO A 63 13.47 2.24 2.70
CA PRO A 63 13.06 3.54 2.15
C PRO A 63 13.02 3.54 0.62
N VAL A 64 11.98 4.12 0.05
CA VAL A 64 11.78 4.19 -1.40
C VAL A 64 12.32 5.51 -1.94
N GLU A 65 13.46 5.49 -2.65
CA GLU A 65 14.05 6.68 -3.30
C GLU A 65 13.38 6.99 -4.66
N ASN A 66 13.26 8.27 -5.01
CA ASN A 66 12.66 8.76 -6.26
C ASN A 66 11.17 8.36 -6.44
N ALA A 67 10.46 8.04 -5.37
CA ALA A 67 9.02 7.88 -5.38
C ALA A 67 8.37 9.23 -5.71
N SER A 68 7.41 9.24 -6.64
CA SER A 68 6.61 10.43 -6.93
C SER A 68 5.50 10.55 -5.90
N ILE A 69 5.48 11.65 -5.17
CA ILE A 69 4.52 11.93 -4.10
C ILE A 69 3.78 13.21 -4.45
N THR A 70 2.45 13.12 -4.49
CA THR A 70 1.59 14.29 -4.57
C THR A 70 1.12 14.63 -3.17
N VAL A 71 1.28 15.90 -2.78
CA VAL A 71 0.79 16.43 -1.51
C VAL A 71 -0.22 17.52 -1.84
N GLU A 72 -1.45 17.33 -1.40
CA GLU A 72 -2.58 18.21 -1.71
C GLU A 72 -3.14 18.84 -0.44
N GLY A 73 -3.28 20.17 -0.47
CA GLY A 73 -4.04 20.96 0.48
C GLY A 73 -5.11 21.77 -0.27
N ASP A 74 -5.08 23.09 -0.15
CA ASP A 74 -5.80 23.98 -1.08
C ASP A 74 -5.08 24.06 -2.44
N GLU A 75 -3.75 23.88 -2.41
CA GLU A 75 -2.90 23.74 -3.60
C GLU A 75 -2.21 22.37 -3.61
N GLU A 76 -1.88 21.89 -4.81
CA GLU A 76 -1.22 20.60 -5.05
C GLU A 76 0.27 20.80 -5.38
N VAL A 77 1.12 19.99 -4.77
CA VAL A 77 2.56 19.94 -5.09
C VAL A 77 3.03 18.50 -5.24
N THR A 78 3.58 18.17 -6.41
CA THR A 78 4.29 16.90 -6.62
C THR A 78 5.79 17.03 -6.35
N VAL A 79 6.32 16.13 -5.53
CA VAL A 79 7.75 16.03 -5.17
C VAL A 79 8.24 14.60 -5.29
N THR A 80 9.57 14.41 -5.31
CA THR A 80 10.18 13.08 -5.29
C THR A 80 10.91 12.82 -3.98
N THR A 81 10.80 11.61 -3.45
CA THR A 81 11.53 11.22 -2.25
C THR A 81 13.04 11.16 -2.48
N ASP A 82 13.80 11.45 -1.42
CA ASP A 82 15.26 11.34 -1.39
C ASP A 82 15.73 9.90 -1.07
N ALA A 83 17.05 9.72 -0.91
CA ALA A 83 17.67 8.43 -0.60
C ALA A 83 17.23 7.80 0.75
N ASN A 84 16.55 8.58 1.60
CA ASN A 84 15.98 8.12 2.85
C ASN A 84 14.47 7.89 2.74
N GLY A 85 13.91 7.87 1.52
CA GLY A 85 12.48 7.73 1.30
C GLY A 85 11.67 8.92 1.81
N THR A 86 12.30 10.09 1.96
CA THR A 86 11.66 11.28 2.54
C THR A 86 11.41 12.34 1.48
N ALA A 87 10.23 12.95 1.50
CA ALA A 87 9.90 14.14 0.73
C ALA A 87 9.43 15.27 1.66
N ALA A 88 9.74 16.51 1.32
CA ALA A 88 9.38 17.68 2.12
C ALA A 88 8.77 18.76 1.24
N VAL A 89 7.65 19.32 1.70
CA VAL A 89 6.91 20.40 1.02
C VAL A 89 6.74 21.56 1.98
N ASP A 90 7.09 22.77 1.53
CA ASP A 90 6.79 23.98 2.30
C ASP A 90 5.27 24.19 2.36
N ARG A 91 4.74 24.33 3.58
CA ARG A 91 3.31 24.47 3.84
C ARG A 91 2.68 25.64 3.08
N SER A 92 3.44 26.70 2.84
CA SER A 92 2.95 27.86 2.09
C SER A 92 2.64 27.56 0.62
N ASN A 93 3.10 26.44 0.07
CA ASN A 93 2.76 26.00 -1.28
C ASN A 93 1.51 25.10 -1.31
N LEU A 94 0.89 24.85 -0.16
CA LEU A 94 -0.31 23.99 -0.01
C LEU A 94 -1.54 24.80 0.43
N THR A 95 -1.41 26.12 0.55
CA THR A 95 -2.45 26.99 1.12
C THR A 95 -2.58 28.24 0.25
N GLU A 96 -3.80 28.62 -0.12
CA GLU A 96 -4.04 29.88 -0.81
C GLU A 96 -3.79 31.08 0.14
N ASP A 97 -3.10 32.11 -0.34
CA ASP A 97 -2.98 33.44 0.28
C ASP A 97 -2.63 33.49 1.80
N GLY A 98 -1.94 32.47 2.32
CA GLY A 98 -1.55 32.38 3.73
C GLY A 98 -2.68 31.94 4.68
N GLU A 99 -3.72 31.29 4.14
CA GLU A 99 -4.74 30.61 4.92
C GLU A 99 -4.16 29.41 5.68
N SER A 100 -4.96 28.89 6.63
CA SER A 100 -4.53 27.72 7.40
C SER A 100 -4.97 26.46 6.68
N LEU A 101 -4.01 25.58 6.40
CA LEU A 101 -4.29 24.22 5.95
C LEU A 101 -5.28 23.52 6.91
N ASP A 102 -6.44 23.12 6.41
CA ASP A 102 -7.51 22.44 7.15
C ASP A 102 -7.54 20.92 6.89
N GLU A 103 -7.18 20.50 5.68
CA GLU A 103 -7.11 19.12 5.22
C GLU A 103 -5.79 18.91 4.47
N LEU A 104 -5.29 17.68 4.45
CA LEU A 104 -4.08 17.30 3.75
C LEU A 104 -4.25 15.88 3.19
N GLU A 105 -4.03 15.71 1.90
CA GLU A 105 -3.95 14.42 1.26
C GLU A 105 -2.52 14.16 0.75
N VAL A 106 -2.07 12.92 0.89
CA VAL A 106 -0.77 12.46 0.40
C VAL A 106 -1.00 11.23 -0.47
N GLU A 107 -0.60 11.31 -1.72
CA GLU A 107 -0.74 10.23 -2.69
C GLU A 107 0.64 9.74 -3.18
N TYR A 108 0.73 8.43 -3.35
CA TYR A 108 1.83 7.72 -3.99
C TYR A 108 1.23 6.85 -5.09
N GLU A 109 1.73 6.98 -6.32
CA GLU A 109 1.28 6.20 -7.47
C GLU A 109 2.49 5.61 -8.20
N THR A 110 2.42 4.31 -8.47
CA THR A 110 3.32 3.59 -9.36
C THR A 110 2.53 2.66 -10.27
N GLU A 111 3.21 2.05 -11.23
CA GLU A 111 2.60 1.06 -12.11
C GLU A 111 2.09 -0.22 -11.40
N HIS A 112 2.49 -0.47 -10.15
CA HIS A 112 2.18 -1.71 -9.43
C HIS A 112 1.55 -1.49 -8.05
N ALA A 113 1.61 -0.28 -7.52
CA ALA A 113 1.12 0.05 -6.20
C ALA A 113 0.68 1.50 -6.13
N GLU A 114 -0.43 1.72 -5.45
CA GLU A 114 -0.99 3.04 -5.15
C GLU A 114 -1.24 3.13 -3.64
N GLY A 115 -0.99 4.30 -3.06
CA GLY A 115 -1.22 4.56 -1.64
C GLY A 115 -1.73 5.97 -1.42
N SER A 116 -2.74 6.15 -0.57
CA SER A 116 -3.25 7.46 -0.19
C SER A 116 -3.47 7.57 1.32
N LEU A 117 -3.12 8.74 1.87
CA LEU A 117 -3.36 9.12 3.26
C LEU A 117 -4.14 10.44 3.27
N GLU A 118 -5.32 10.44 3.89
CA GLU A 118 -6.14 11.63 4.08
C GLU A 118 -6.08 12.07 5.55
N PHE A 119 -5.84 13.36 5.80
CA PHE A 119 -5.73 13.93 7.12
C PHE A 119 -6.61 15.16 7.29
N VAL A 120 -7.16 15.32 8.51
CA VAL A 120 -7.69 16.59 8.98
C VAL A 120 -6.62 17.29 9.84
N VAL A 121 -6.38 18.56 9.57
CA VAL A 121 -5.43 19.39 10.29
C VAL A 121 -6.14 20.14 11.42
N GLN A 122 -5.83 19.80 12.66
CA GLN A 122 -6.41 20.47 13.83
C GLN A 122 -5.34 20.83 14.85
N ASN A 123 -5.37 22.08 15.33
CA ASN A 123 -4.43 22.59 16.33
C ASN A 123 -2.95 22.39 15.94
N GLY A 124 -2.65 22.50 14.63
CA GLY A 124 -1.30 22.31 14.09
C GLY A 124 -0.81 20.86 14.13
N SER A 125 -1.71 19.88 14.11
CA SER A 125 -1.38 18.46 14.06
C SER A 125 -2.27 17.74 13.05
N LEU A 126 -1.71 16.71 12.41
CA LEU A 126 -2.44 15.84 11.48
C LEU A 126 -3.21 14.78 12.25
N THR A 127 -4.47 14.56 11.88
CA THR A 127 -5.27 13.42 12.32
C THR A 127 -5.63 12.62 11.09
N LEU A 128 -5.08 11.41 10.97
CA LEU A 128 -5.38 10.49 9.86
C LEU A 128 -6.86 10.11 9.90
N VAL A 129 -7.56 10.32 8.80
CA VAL A 129 -8.97 9.96 8.63
C VAL A 129 -9.16 8.76 7.70
N GLU A 130 -8.35 8.65 6.66
CA GLU A 130 -8.35 7.52 5.74
C GLU A 130 -6.92 7.12 5.36
N GLU A 131 -6.70 5.81 5.27
CA GLU A 131 -5.47 5.19 4.77
C GLU A 131 -5.90 4.06 3.83
N LYS A 132 -5.37 4.10 2.61
CA LYS A 132 -5.72 3.16 1.56
C LYS A 132 -4.49 2.75 0.76
N TYR A 133 -4.40 1.46 0.48
CA TYR A 133 -3.38 0.90 -0.40
C TYR A 133 -4.02 -0.01 -1.44
N GLU A 134 -3.61 0.13 -2.69
CA GLU A 134 -3.97 -0.75 -3.80
C GLU A 134 -2.71 -1.36 -4.41
N TYR A 135 -2.77 -2.65 -4.76
CA TYR A 135 -1.67 -3.37 -5.38
C TYR A 135 -2.16 -4.16 -6.59
N ASP A 136 -1.36 -4.10 -7.66
CA ASP A 136 -1.49 -5.00 -8.80
C ASP A 136 -0.72 -6.28 -8.48
N VAL A 137 -1.46 -7.36 -8.26
CA VAL A 137 -0.90 -8.71 -8.14
C VAL A 137 -1.04 -9.43 -9.48
N GLU A 138 0.10 -9.76 -10.10
CA GLU A 138 0.11 -10.70 -11.22
C GLU A 138 -0.22 -12.11 -10.66
N GLU A 139 -1.33 -12.70 -11.11
CA GLU A 139 -1.62 -14.11 -10.82
C GLU A 139 -0.56 -14.96 -11.54
N ASP A 140 0.31 -15.63 -10.79
CA ASP A 140 1.06 -16.78 -11.33
C ASP A 140 0.00 -17.78 -11.84
N GLU A 141 -0.12 -17.93 -13.16
CA GLU A 141 -0.97 -18.94 -13.82
C GLU A 141 -0.43 -20.36 -13.54
N ASP A 142 -0.42 -20.80 -12.28
CA ASP A 142 -0.02 -22.14 -11.86
C ASP A 142 -1.24 -23.09 -11.84
N ASP A 143 -1.86 -23.31 -13.00
CA ASP A 143 -2.87 -24.38 -13.22
C ASP A 143 -2.47 -25.26 -14.42
N GLU A 144 -1.22 -25.72 -14.48
CA GLU A 144 -0.80 -26.83 -15.37
C GLU A 144 -0.28 -28.03 -14.57
N ARG A 145 -1.14 -28.68 -13.77
CA ARG A 145 -0.92 -30.09 -13.35
C ARG A 145 -2.25 -30.82 -13.22
N ASP A 146 -2.82 -31.28 -14.34
CA ASP A 146 -3.65 -32.47 -14.31
C ASP A 146 -2.84 -33.61 -14.93
N ASP A 147 -2.36 -34.47 -14.03
CA ASP A 147 -1.40 -35.53 -14.28
C ASP A 147 -1.95 -36.56 -15.27
N GLU A 148 -1.14 -36.89 -16.27
CA GLU A 148 -1.31 -38.07 -17.10
C GLU A 148 -1.39 -39.33 -16.21
N ARG A 149 -2.60 -39.85 -15.95
CA ARG A 149 -2.79 -41.25 -15.53
C ARG A 149 -3.18 -42.10 -16.73
N ASP A 150 -2.11 -42.64 -17.29
CA ASP A 150 -2.02 -43.83 -18.11
C ASP A 150 -2.66 -45.04 -17.39
N ASP A 151 -3.90 -45.38 -17.74
CA ASP A 151 -4.54 -46.66 -17.37
C ASP A 151 -4.72 -47.51 -18.65
N GLU A 152 -3.60 -47.99 -19.20
CA GLU A 152 -3.60 -49.18 -20.06
C GLU A 152 -3.93 -50.42 -19.21
N ARG A 153 -5.12 -51.01 -19.41
CA ARG A 153 -5.39 -52.46 -19.19
C ARG A 153 -6.67 -52.92 -19.89
N ASP A 154 -6.48 -53.30 -21.15
CA ASP A 154 -6.77 -54.62 -21.72
C ASP A 154 -7.86 -55.47 -21.03
N ASP A 155 -9.03 -55.59 -21.68
CA ASP A 155 -9.93 -56.75 -21.54
C ASP A 155 -10.62 -57.01 -22.91
N GLU A 156 -9.92 -57.73 -23.77
CA GLU A 156 -10.52 -58.50 -24.85
C GLU A 156 -11.46 -59.57 -24.27
N ARG A 157 -12.72 -59.64 -24.72
CA ARG A 157 -13.45 -60.92 -24.94
C ARG A 157 -14.77 -60.73 -25.71
N ASP A 158 -14.85 -61.52 -26.77
CA ASP A 158 -15.92 -61.74 -27.73
C ASP A 158 -17.26 -62.30 -27.16
N ASP A 159 -18.27 -62.27 -28.05
CA ASP A 159 -19.52 -63.06 -28.16
C ASP A 159 -20.80 -62.57 -27.45
N ASP A 160 -21.75 -61.98 -28.20
CA ASP A 160 -22.95 -62.66 -28.77
C ASP A 160 -23.64 -61.79 -29.85
#